data_AF-A0A6M3KHB6-F1
#
_entry.id   AF-A0A6M3KHB6-F1
#
_cell.length_a   1.000
_cell.length_b   1.000
_cell.length_c   1.000
_cell.angle_alpha   90.00
_cell.angle_beta   90.00
_cell.angle_gamma   90.00
#
_symmetry.space_group_name_H-M   'P 1'
#
loop_
_entity.id
_entity.type
_entity.pdbx_description
1 polymer ?
#
loop_
_entity_poly.entity_id
_entity_poly.type
_entity_poly.pdbx_seq_one_letter_code
_entity_poly.pdbx_strand_id
1 'polypeptide(L)'
;MAFTALRTWVAGEIVTAAMLNEQVRDNGNEYIQRDGSIPLTTNWDAGSYEIRAQTLESDATTGTAPLTIASTTLVTNLNADQVDSQERVLTINADHTHQTTGAQGGQLDHGAALTGLSDDDHTQYVLRNILTTRGDLFRRGASVVERVALGTNGYYLKSNGTDAVWAEGVATKDIFIRPASGTDAQAVGYFYGYLIDFASEYAYFNFYVPQDFSSLTGLYLVYISQAEQAHYFDVDSQFGADGEAYNVHTDIQADLFGASIVVGNIDELDISSAVTGIAANDFVGLRIQRGTSSTCQALVIGVRLRYS
;
A
#
# COMPACT_ATOMS: atom_id res chain seq x y z
N MET A 1 -64.98 -68.54 5.91
CA MET A 1 -66.12 -69.44 6.16
C MET A 1 -67.26 -68.96 5.28
N ALA A 2 -67.94 -69.85 4.55
CA ALA A 2 -69.04 -69.44 3.67
C ALA A 2 -70.24 -68.99 4.52
N PHE A 3 -70.76 -67.80 4.25
CA PHE A 3 -71.93 -67.24 4.94
C PHE A 3 -73.15 -68.12 4.63
N THR A 4 -73.81 -68.66 5.66
CA THR A 4 -75.08 -69.38 5.48
C THR A 4 -76.16 -68.36 5.12
N ALA A 5 -76.93 -68.59 4.05
CA ALA A 5 -77.92 -67.62 3.58
C ALA A 5 -78.93 -67.26 4.68
N LEU A 6 -79.18 -65.96 4.88
CA LEU A 6 -80.15 -65.43 5.85
C LEU A 6 -81.50 -66.14 5.70
N ARG A 7 -81.91 -66.86 6.75
CA ARG A 7 -83.15 -67.64 6.77
C ARG A 7 -84.36 -66.70 6.77
N THR A 8 -85.22 -66.80 5.76
CA THR A 8 -86.48 -66.03 5.72
C THR A 8 -87.56 -66.81 6.50
N TRP A 9 -88.05 -66.24 7.61
CA TRP A 9 -89.05 -66.87 8.46
C TRP A 9 -90.46 -66.76 7.84
N VAL A 10 -91.23 -67.85 7.88
CA VAL A 10 -92.65 -67.87 7.49
C VAL A 10 -93.54 -67.90 8.74
N ALA A 11 -94.62 -67.12 8.73
CA ALA A 11 -95.51 -67.01 9.87
C ALA A 11 -96.15 -68.37 10.21
N GLY A 12 -96.01 -68.80 11.48
CA GLY A 12 -96.54 -70.07 11.98
C GLY A 12 -95.55 -71.24 11.97
N GLU A 13 -94.31 -71.04 11.54
CA GLU A 13 -93.27 -72.07 11.62
C GLU A 13 -92.84 -72.33 13.08
N ILE A 14 -92.72 -73.61 13.46
CA ILE A 14 -92.21 -74.00 14.77
C ILE A 14 -90.68 -73.84 14.76
N VAL A 15 -90.18 -72.79 15.42
CA VAL A 15 -88.75 -72.55 15.57
C VAL A 15 -88.18 -73.47 16.65
N THR A 16 -87.29 -74.39 16.28
CA THR A 16 -86.60 -75.22 17.27
C THR A 16 -85.47 -74.42 17.93
N ALA A 17 -85.14 -74.77 19.19
CA ALA A 17 -84.03 -74.14 19.90
C ALA A 17 -82.69 -74.23 19.16
N ALA A 18 -82.49 -75.29 18.37
CA ALA A 18 -81.30 -75.46 17.54
C ALA A 18 -81.22 -74.37 16.44
N MET A 19 -82.33 -74.09 15.75
CA MET A 19 -82.39 -73.09 14.68
C MET A 19 -82.19 -71.67 15.21
N LEU A 20 -82.68 -71.41 16.42
CA LEU A 20 -82.52 -70.13 17.10
C LEU A 20 -81.05 -69.92 17.55
N ASN A 21 -80.41 -70.95 18.09
CA ASN A 21 -79.00 -70.90 18.48
C ASN A 21 -78.06 -70.74 17.29
N GLU A 22 -78.37 -71.34 16.14
CA GLU A 22 -77.57 -71.21 14.92
C GLU A 22 -77.60 -69.76 14.40
N GLN A 23 -78.78 -69.13 14.36
CA GLN A 23 -78.92 -67.73 13.97
C GLN A 23 -78.29 -66.75 14.98
N VAL A 24 -78.38 -67.02 16.28
CA VAL A 24 -77.72 -66.18 17.31
C VAL A 24 -76.20 -66.25 17.18
N ARG A 25 -75.64 -67.40 16.80
CA ARG A 25 -74.20 -67.55 16.53
C ARG A 25 -73.77 -66.82 15.26
N ASP A 26 -74.57 -66.87 14.21
CA ASP A 26 -74.26 -66.19 12.94
C ASP A 26 -74.40 -64.66 13.07
N ASN A 27 -75.41 -64.16 13.78
CA ASN A 27 -75.51 -62.74 14.14
C ASN A 27 -74.33 -62.27 15.00
N GLY A 28 -73.79 -63.14 15.87
CA GLY A 28 -72.59 -62.85 16.67
C GLY A 28 -71.29 -62.79 15.87
N ASN A 29 -71.28 -63.37 14.67
CA ASN A 29 -70.14 -63.37 13.74
C ASN A 29 -70.22 -62.26 12.68
N GLU A 30 -71.38 -61.60 12.54
CA GLU A 30 -71.60 -60.48 11.61
C GLU A 30 -71.07 -59.15 12.16
N TYR A 31 -70.90 -59.05 13.48
CA TYR A 31 -70.34 -57.88 14.16
C TYR A 31 -69.01 -58.23 14.84
N ILE A 32 -68.09 -57.26 14.89
CA ILE A 32 -66.89 -57.36 15.74
C ILE A 32 -67.37 -57.50 17.19
N GLN A 33 -66.87 -58.50 17.91
CA GLN A 33 -67.18 -58.66 19.34
C GLN A 33 -66.52 -57.55 20.16
N ARG A 34 -67.16 -57.15 21.27
CA ARG A 34 -66.61 -56.11 22.16
C ARG A 34 -65.24 -56.45 22.74
N ASP A 35 -64.92 -57.73 22.82
CA ASP A 35 -63.64 -58.24 23.32
C ASP A 35 -62.55 -58.35 22.24
N GLY A 36 -62.87 -58.02 20.98
CA GLY A 36 -61.93 -58.07 19.86
C GLY A 36 -61.53 -59.49 19.44
N SER A 37 -62.21 -60.54 19.92
CA SER A 37 -61.86 -61.93 19.64
C SER A 37 -62.14 -62.39 18.21
N ILE A 38 -62.92 -61.61 17.45
CA ILE A 38 -63.18 -61.84 16.02
C ILE A 38 -62.41 -60.81 15.18
N PRO A 39 -61.41 -61.22 14.37
CA PRO A 39 -60.67 -60.32 13.50
C PRO A 39 -61.48 -59.92 12.25
N LEU A 40 -61.11 -58.80 11.65
CA LEU A 40 -61.58 -58.41 10.33
C LEU A 40 -61.04 -59.35 9.26
N THR A 41 -61.87 -59.72 8.29
CA THR A 41 -61.46 -60.55 7.14
C THR A 41 -61.16 -59.73 5.89
N THR A 42 -61.41 -58.42 5.92
CA THR A 42 -61.15 -57.42 4.87
C THR A 42 -60.89 -56.04 5.49
N ASN A 43 -60.44 -55.07 4.68
CA ASN A 43 -60.25 -53.68 5.15
C ASN A 43 -61.57 -53.11 5.69
N TRP A 44 -61.51 -52.46 6.85
CA TRP A 44 -62.65 -51.75 7.43
C TRP A 44 -62.58 -50.26 7.09
N ASP A 45 -63.69 -49.72 6.58
CA ASP A 45 -63.89 -48.29 6.35
C ASP A 45 -64.92 -47.78 7.36
N ALA A 46 -64.53 -46.78 8.17
CA ALA A 46 -65.41 -46.15 9.14
C ALA A 46 -66.35 -45.12 8.50
N GLY A 47 -66.25 -44.86 7.20
CA GLY A 47 -67.05 -43.87 6.48
C GLY A 47 -66.82 -42.46 7.03
N SER A 48 -67.91 -41.72 7.25
CA SER A 48 -67.86 -40.33 7.78
C SER A 48 -67.77 -40.24 9.31
N TYR A 49 -67.38 -41.32 9.99
CA TYR A 49 -67.34 -41.39 11.45
C TYR A 49 -65.89 -41.43 11.98
N GLU A 50 -65.71 -41.02 13.23
CA GLU A 50 -64.41 -41.02 13.91
C GLU A 50 -64.08 -42.38 14.54
N ILE A 51 -62.79 -42.72 14.60
CA ILE A 51 -62.25 -43.80 15.42
C ILE A 51 -61.54 -43.18 16.62
N ARG A 52 -61.92 -43.58 17.84
CA ARG A 52 -61.35 -43.06 19.09
C ARG A 52 -60.75 -44.22 19.90
N ALA A 53 -59.47 -44.12 20.21
CA ALA A 53 -58.73 -45.07 21.06
C ALA A 53 -57.74 -44.32 21.95
N GLN A 54 -57.33 -44.90 23.08
CA GLN A 54 -56.28 -44.33 23.93
C GLN A 54 -54.89 -44.45 23.27
N THR A 55 -54.65 -45.57 22.59
CA THR A 55 -53.45 -45.84 21.80
C THR A 55 -53.88 -46.44 20.46
N LEU A 56 -53.10 -46.13 19.42
CA LEU A 56 -53.19 -46.77 18.12
C LEU A 56 -51.81 -47.39 17.86
N GLU A 57 -51.78 -48.70 17.69
CA GLU A 57 -50.55 -49.46 17.46
C GLU A 57 -50.69 -50.23 16.14
N SER A 58 -49.67 -50.16 15.30
CA SER A 58 -49.55 -50.96 14.08
C SER A 58 -48.61 -52.12 14.37
N ASP A 59 -49.05 -53.35 14.13
CA ASP A 59 -48.23 -54.57 14.20
C ASP A 59 -47.53 -54.92 12.88
N ALA A 60 -47.66 -54.04 11.87
CA ALA A 60 -46.98 -54.21 10.59
C ALA A 60 -45.46 -54.30 10.76
N THR A 61 -44.85 -55.28 10.09
CA THR A 61 -43.40 -55.46 10.06
C THR A 61 -42.72 -54.48 9.11
N THR A 62 -41.39 -54.46 9.08
CA THR A 62 -40.58 -53.57 8.25
C THR A 62 -40.99 -53.60 6.77
N GLY A 63 -41.06 -52.43 6.14
CA GLY A 63 -41.35 -52.27 4.71
C GLY A 63 -42.79 -51.84 4.39
N THR A 64 -43.67 -51.76 5.40
CA THR A 64 -45.02 -51.18 5.28
C THR A 64 -45.14 -49.97 6.20
N ALA A 65 -45.64 -48.84 5.70
CA ALA A 65 -45.85 -47.66 6.52
C ALA A 65 -46.96 -47.93 7.57
N PRO A 66 -46.73 -47.63 8.87
CA PRO A 66 -47.70 -47.91 9.94
C PRO A 66 -48.93 -47.00 9.90
N LEU A 67 -48.86 -45.84 9.22
CA LEU A 67 -49.97 -44.91 9.01
C LEU A 67 -49.87 -44.30 7.61
N THR A 68 -50.99 -44.17 6.89
CA THR A 68 -51.11 -43.44 5.62
C THR A 68 -52.16 -42.34 5.77
N ILE A 69 -51.78 -41.08 5.60
CA ILE A 69 -52.67 -39.93 5.76
C ILE A 69 -52.83 -39.22 4.42
N ALA A 70 -54.04 -39.28 3.85
CA ALA A 70 -54.34 -38.64 2.56
C ALA A 70 -54.59 -37.12 2.68
N SER A 71 -55.06 -36.67 3.85
CA SER A 71 -55.33 -35.24 4.10
C SER A 71 -54.02 -34.48 4.32
N THR A 72 -53.88 -33.32 3.69
CA THR A 72 -52.73 -32.41 3.85
C THR A 72 -52.93 -31.38 4.97
N THR A 73 -54.03 -31.47 5.72
CA THR A 73 -54.34 -30.54 6.81
C THR A 73 -53.41 -30.77 8.00
N LEU A 74 -52.81 -29.70 8.53
CA LEU A 74 -51.93 -29.76 9.70
C LEU A 74 -52.63 -30.36 10.92
N VAL A 75 -52.03 -31.37 11.54
CA VAL A 75 -52.42 -31.85 12.86
C VAL A 75 -51.56 -31.17 13.90
N THR A 76 -52.08 -30.10 14.51
CA THR A 76 -51.32 -29.23 15.44
C THR A 76 -50.71 -29.96 16.63
N ASN A 77 -51.33 -31.08 17.06
CA ASN A 77 -50.88 -31.86 18.21
C ASN A 77 -50.01 -33.07 17.83
N LEU A 78 -49.68 -33.27 16.55
CA LEU A 78 -48.64 -34.24 16.16
C LEU A 78 -47.28 -33.54 16.25
N ASN A 79 -46.47 -33.94 17.23
CA ASN A 79 -45.10 -33.47 17.35
C ASN A 79 -44.22 -34.15 16.30
N ALA A 80 -44.04 -33.51 15.13
CA ALA A 80 -43.25 -34.05 14.02
C ALA A 80 -41.80 -34.38 14.42
N ASP A 81 -41.25 -33.67 15.41
CA ASP A 81 -39.89 -33.82 15.94
C ASP A 81 -39.59 -35.23 16.49
N GLN A 82 -40.63 -35.96 16.93
CA GLN A 82 -40.48 -37.32 17.44
C GLN A 82 -40.79 -38.42 16.42
N VAL A 83 -41.20 -38.06 15.18
CA VAL A 83 -41.72 -39.02 14.18
C VAL A 83 -40.68 -39.45 13.14
N ASP A 84 -39.61 -38.68 12.91
CA ASP A 84 -38.55 -39.02 11.94
C ASP A 84 -37.14 -39.15 12.58
N SER A 85 -37.03 -39.03 13.90
CA SER A 85 -35.73 -39.01 14.62
C SER A 85 -34.74 -37.96 14.10
N GLN A 86 -35.22 -36.89 13.46
CA GLN A 86 -34.41 -35.75 13.06
C GLN A 86 -34.86 -34.49 13.81
N GLU A 87 -34.20 -34.20 14.92
CA GLU A 87 -34.26 -32.88 15.52
C GLU A 87 -33.54 -31.89 14.60
N ARG A 88 -34.24 -31.40 13.55
CA ARG A 88 -33.86 -30.20 12.81
C ARG A 88 -34.99 -29.76 11.89
N VAL A 89 -35.72 -28.78 12.38
CA VAL A 89 -36.46 -27.81 11.57
C VAL A 89 -35.58 -27.37 10.40
N LEU A 90 -35.93 -27.83 9.20
CA LEU A 90 -35.34 -27.41 7.93
C LEU A 90 -35.95 -26.05 7.52
N THR A 91 -35.87 -25.07 8.41
CA THR A 91 -36.06 -23.64 8.14
C THR A 91 -35.06 -22.81 8.95
N ILE A 92 -33.77 -22.90 8.59
CA ILE A 92 -32.90 -21.72 8.73
C ILE A 92 -33.14 -20.88 7.48
N ASN A 93 -34.12 -19.99 7.55
CA ASN A 93 -34.18 -18.83 6.68
C ASN A 93 -34.16 -17.58 7.56
N ALA A 94 -32.98 -17.33 8.14
CA ALA A 94 -32.51 -16.03 8.63
C ALA A 94 -31.02 -16.22 9.00
N ASP A 95 -30.13 -15.74 8.15
CA ASP A 95 -28.71 -15.44 8.40
C ASP A 95 -27.98 -16.38 9.38
N HIS A 96 -27.40 -17.48 8.87
CA HIS A 96 -26.22 -18.02 9.54
C HIS A 96 -24.98 -17.49 8.81
N THR A 97 -24.25 -16.62 9.47
CA THR A 97 -22.91 -16.23 9.04
C THR A 97 -21.95 -17.38 9.35
N HIS A 98 -20.95 -17.59 8.49
CA HIS A 98 -19.81 -18.46 8.79
C HIS A 98 -18.91 -17.76 9.83
N GLN A 99 -19.39 -17.63 11.06
CA GLN A 99 -18.60 -17.24 12.21
C GLN A 99 -18.73 -18.37 13.22
N THR A 100 -17.77 -19.29 13.16
CA THR A 100 -17.64 -20.40 14.09
C THR A 100 -17.37 -19.85 15.49
N THR A 101 -18.40 -19.78 16.33
CA THR A 101 -18.27 -19.42 17.76
C THR A 101 -17.81 -20.61 18.64
N GLY A 102 -16.99 -21.52 18.10
CA GLY A 102 -16.44 -22.67 18.82
C GLY A 102 -14.93 -22.54 18.99
N ALA A 103 -14.36 -23.16 20.03
CA ALA A 103 -12.92 -23.15 20.35
C ALA A 103 -12.02 -23.76 19.25
N GLN A 104 -12.59 -24.28 18.17
CA GLN A 104 -11.91 -24.82 16.98
C GLN A 104 -12.16 -23.99 15.71
N GLY A 105 -12.91 -22.89 15.82
CA GLY A 105 -13.05 -21.90 14.76
C GLY A 105 -11.84 -20.99 14.74
N GLY A 106 -10.85 -21.31 13.91
CA GLY A 106 -9.74 -20.38 13.65
C GLY A 106 -10.31 -19.00 13.31
N GLN A 107 -9.84 -17.97 14.00
CA GLN A 107 -10.25 -16.60 13.71
C GLN A 107 -10.04 -16.35 12.22
N LEU A 108 -11.13 -16.02 11.52
CA LEU A 108 -11.04 -15.55 10.14
C LEU A 108 -10.49 -14.14 10.22
N ASP A 109 -9.18 -14.06 10.12
CA ASP A 109 -8.33 -12.87 10.20
C ASP A 109 -8.78 -11.74 9.24
N HIS A 110 -9.63 -12.04 8.25
CA HIS A 110 -10.12 -11.04 7.29
C HIS A 110 -11.63 -11.16 6.99
N GLY A 111 -12.45 -11.53 7.97
CA GLY A 111 -13.91 -11.68 7.77
C GLY A 111 -14.77 -11.04 8.85
N ALA A 112 -15.63 -10.08 8.45
CA ALA A 112 -16.86 -9.52 9.06
C ALA A 112 -16.96 -9.20 10.58
N ALA A 113 -16.05 -9.67 11.42
CA ALA A 113 -15.90 -9.30 12.82
C ALA A 113 -14.56 -8.58 12.96
N LEU A 114 -14.60 -7.24 12.95
CA LEU A 114 -13.45 -6.34 13.05
C LEU A 114 -12.84 -6.37 14.47
N THR A 115 -12.41 -7.53 14.93
CA THR A 115 -11.55 -7.70 16.11
C THR A 115 -10.26 -8.34 15.62
N GLY A 116 -9.13 -7.66 15.82
CA GLY A 116 -7.83 -8.09 15.29
C GLY A 116 -7.08 -7.01 14.48
N LEU A 117 -7.55 -5.76 14.47
CA LEU A 117 -6.80 -4.65 13.82
C LEU A 117 -5.55 -4.22 14.60
N SER A 118 -5.25 -4.87 15.73
CA SER A 118 -4.21 -4.51 16.69
C SER A 118 -3.12 -5.57 16.88
N ASP A 119 -3.35 -6.80 16.43
CA ASP A 119 -2.36 -7.85 16.30
C ASP A 119 -1.95 -7.97 14.82
N ASP A 120 -0.74 -7.53 14.51
CA ASP A 120 -0.15 -7.70 13.19
C ASP A 120 0.47 -9.10 13.09
N ASP A 121 -0.38 -10.13 13.01
CA ASP A 121 0.02 -11.52 12.77
C ASP A 121 0.32 -11.79 11.28
N HIS A 122 -0.15 -10.91 10.41
CA HIS A 122 0.15 -10.85 8.99
C HIS A 122 1.47 -10.12 8.68
N THR A 123 2.57 -10.75 9.08
CA THR A 123 3.97 -10.31 8.81
C THR A 123 4.32 -9.97 7.35
N GLN A 124 3.42 -10.25 6.39
CA GLN A 124 3.57 -9.94 4.98
C GLN A 124 3.08 -8.53 4.59
N TYR A 125 2.21 -7.90 5.39
CA TYR A 125 1.67 -6.57 5.07
C TYR A 125 2.39 -5.46 5.82
N VAL A 126 2.46 -4.28 5.20
CA VAL A 126 3.01 -3.07 5.81
C VAL A 126 1.84 -2.21 6.24
N LEU A 127 1.79 -1.85 7.53
CA LEU A 127 0.73 -1.00 8.06
C LEU A 127 0.72 0.37 7.34
N ARG A 128 -0.44 0.77 6.80
CA ARG A 128 -0.63 2.11 6.21
C ARG A 128 -0.28 3.23 7.20
N ASN A 129 -0.53 3.01 8.49
CA ASN A 129 -0.37 4.03 9.52
C ASN A 129 1.07 4.54 9.69
N ILE A 130 2.07 3.79 9.18
CA ILE A 130 3.46 4.24 9.25
C ILE A 130 3.73 5.39 8.28
N LEU A 131 2.92 5.58 7.23
CA LEU A 131 2.95 6.78 6.39
C LEU A 131 2.03 7.85 6.99
N THR A 132 2.61 8.98 7.36
CA THR A 132 1.91 10.05 8.11
C THR A 132 1.75 11.34 7.30
N THR A 133 2.57 11.51 6.27
CA THR A 133 2.66 12.73 5.46
C THR A 133 2.62 12.40 3.98
N ARG A 134 1.98 13.26 3.18
CA ARG A 134 1.98 13.13 1.71
C ARG A 134 3.42 13.22 1.19
N GLY A 135 3.86 12.20 0.47
CA GLY A 135 5.21 12.11 -0.07
C GLY A 135 6.20 11.33 0.80
N ASP A 136 5.75 10.75 1.92
CA ASP A 136 6.51 9.70 2.60
C ASP A 136 6.77 8.51 1.66
N LEU A 137 7.91 7.85 1.84
CA LEU A 137 8.33 6.69 1.06
C LEU A 137 8.48 5.46 1.96
N PHE A 138 8.24 4.27 1.43
CA PHE A 138 8.64 3.03 2.08
C PHE A 138 10.08 2.69 1.71
N ARG A 139 10.88 2.27 2.69
CA ARG A 139 12.16 1.61 2.45
C ARG A 139 12.24 0.28 3.18
N ARG A 140 13.06 -0.62 2.66
CA ARG A 140 13.46 -1.82 3.39
C ARG A 140 14.62 -1.44 4.32
N GLY A 141 14.37 -1.44 5.63
CA GLY A 141 15.41 -1.35 6.65
C GLY A 141 16.15 -2.66 6.84
N ALA A 142 16.99 -2.73 7.89
CA ALA A 142 17.77 -3.92 8.20
C ALA A 142 16.92 -5.19 8.40
N SER A 143 15.68 -5.06 8.89
CA SER A 143 14.84 -6.22 9.23
C SER A 143 13.35 -6.03 8.96
N VAL A 144 12.86 -4.79 8.84
CA VAL A 144 11.45 -4.46 8.59
C VAL A 144 11.32 -3.43 7.46
N VAL A 145 10.14 -3.33 6.85
CA VAL A 145 9.82 -2.15 6.03
C VAL A 145 9.56 -0.99 6.99
N GLU A 146 10.18 0.15 6.73
CA GLU A 146 10.07 1.35 7.56
C GLU A 146 9.76 2.57 6.69
N ARG A 147 9.33 3.65 7.34
CA ARG A 147 9.05 4.93 6.70
C ARG A 147 10.35 5.72 6.50
N VAL A 148 10.50 6.28 5.30
CA VAL A 148 11.35 7.47 5.06
C VAL A 148 10.42 8.67 4.99
N ALA A 149 10.58 9.60 5.94
CA ALA A 149 9.81 10.84 5.94
C ALA A 149 10.05 11.65 4.66
N LEU A 150 9.07 12.44 4.22
CA LEU A 150 9.28 13.41 3.14
C LEU A 150 10.51 14.30 3.43
N GLY A 151 11.39 14.43 2.45
CA GLY A 151 12.57 15.28 2.53
C GLY A 151 12.24 16.77 2.46
N THR A 152 13.13 17.60 3.00
CA THR A 152 13.06 19.07 2.86
C THR A 152 13.32 19.48 1.41
N ASN A 153 12.75 20.60 0.98
CA ASN A 153 13.06 21.19 -0.33
C ASN A 153 14.59 21.36 -0.52
N GLY A 154 15.11 21.01 -1.70
CA GLY A 154 16.55 21.02 -1.98
C GLY A 154 17.32 19.78 -1.52
N TYR A 155 16.67 18.82 -0.86
CA TYR A 155 17.26 17.53 -0.55
C TYR A 155 16.86 16.51 -1.60
N TYR A 156 17.81 15.66 -2.01
CA TYR A 156 17.53 14.48 -2.81
C TYR A 156 17.77 13.21 -1.99
N LEU A 157 17.12 12.13 -2.37
CA LEU A 157 17.33 10.83 -1.74
C LEU A 157 18.63 10.26 -2.28
N LYS A 158 19.64 10.10 -1.41
CA LYS A 158 20.90 9.44 -1.73
C LYS A 158 20.92 8.05 -1.09
N SER A 159 21.68 7.15 -1.70
CA SER A 159 22.04 5.86 -1.10
C SER A 159 23.55 5.74 -1.01
N ASN A 160 24.04 5.29 0.13
CA ASN A 160 25.45 4.90 0.32
C ASN A 160 25.68 3.40 0.07
N GLY A 161 24.69 2.70 -0.50
CA GLY A 161 24.69 1.24 -0.66
C GLY A 161 24.17 0.46 0.55
N THR A 162 23.89 1.13 1.67
CA THR A 162 23.28 0.54 2.86
C THR A 162 21.92 1.15 3.14
N ASP A 163 21.86 2.48 3.31
CA ASP A 163 20.63 3.20 3.66
C ASP A 163 20.32 4.28 2.63
N ALA A 164 19.02 4.45 2.35
CA ALA A 164 18.51 5.59 1.62
C ALA A 164 18.25 6.74 2.60
N VAL A 165 18.97 7.85 2.46
CA VAL A 165 18.91 9.02 3.34
C VAL A 165 18.79 10.29 2.52
N TRP A 166 18.00 11.25 3.00
CA TRP A 166 17.96 12.58 2.40
C TRP A 166 19.29 13.28 2.62
N ALA A 167 19.91 13.70 1.53
CA ALA A 167 21.13 14.48 1.57
C ALA A 167 20.86 15.84 0.95
N GLU A 168 21.50 16.86 1.53
CA GLU A 168 21.44 18.19 1.00
C GLU A 168 22.01 18.19 -0.43
N GLY A 169 21.18 18.72 -1.33
CA GLY A 169 21.42 18.71 -2.74
C GLY A 169 21.50 20.10 -3.30
N VAL A 170 22.47 20.87 -2.82
CA VAL A 170 22.94 22.00 -3.60
C VAL A 170 23.67 21.39 -4.81
N ALA A 171 22.97 21.19 -5.93
CA ALA A 171 23.57 20.67 -7.15
C ALA A 171 24.58 21.71 -7.65
N THR A 172 25.84 21.59 -7.22
CA THR A 172 26.92 22.48 -7.63
C THR A 172 27.24 22.26 -9.10
N LYS A 173 27.07 23.31 -9.92
CA LYS A 173 27.38 23.34 -11.34
C LYS A 173 28.72 24.04 -11.58
N ASP A 174 29.58 23.33 -12.31
CA ASP A 174 30.89 23.70 -12.86
C ASP A 174 30.85 24.54 -14.15
N ILE A 175 31.36 25.77 -14.20
CA ILE A 175 31.72 26.44 -15.47
C ILE A 175 33.17 26.94 -15.44
N PHE A 176 33.94 26.65 -16.48
CA PHE A 176 35.28 27.21 -16.69
C PHE A 176 35.24 28.27 -17.80
N ILE A 177 35.75 29.46 -17.49
CA ILE A 177 35.78 30.62 -18.38
C ILE A 177 37.24 30.98 -18.66
N ARG A 178 37.61 31.04 -19.94
CA ARG A 178 38.95 31.49 -20.37
C ARG A 178 39.05 33.02 -20.32
N PRO A 179 40.25 33.58 -20.13
CA PRO A 179 40.45 35.02 -20.25
C PRO A 179 40.10 35.49 -21.67
N ALA A 180 39.38 36.60 -21.74
CA ALA A 180 38.90 37.20 -22.98
C ALA A 180 39.96 38.11 -23.63
N SER A 181 40.81 38.76 -22.81
CA SER A 181 41.93 39.58 -23.27
C SER A 181 42.95 39.78 -22.15
N GLY A 182 44.10 40.38 -22.46
CA GLY A 182 45.17 40.68 -21.50
C GLY A 182 46.38 41.29 -22.20
N THR A 183 47.45 41.54 -21.43
CA THR A 183 48.62 42.30 -21.90
C THR A 183 49.77 41.45 -22.44
N ASP A 184 50.04 40.29 -21.83
CA ASP A 184 51.14 39.40 -22.23
C ASP A 184 50.62 37.98 -22.53
N ALA A 185 50.28 37.72 -23.79
CA ALA A 185 49.72 36.44 -24.21
C ALA A 185 50.81 35.37 -24.36
N GLN A 186 50.73 34.32 -23.57
CA GLN A 186 51.71 33.23 -23.57
C GLN A 186 51.03 31.85 -23.49
N ALA A 187 51.80 30.81 -23.80
CA ALA A 187 51.42 29.43 -23.53
C ALA A 187 52.46 28.73 -22.64
N VAL A 188 51.99 27.89 -21.72
CA VAL A 188 52.80 26.91 -20.97
C VAL A 188 52.26 25.52 -21.30
N GLY A 189 53.07 24.71 -21.97
CA GLY A 189 52.60 23.46 -22.57
C GLY A 189 51.49 23.73 -23.59
N TYR A 190 50.30 23.17 -23.35
CA TYR A 190 49.10 23.36 -24.17
C TYR A 190 48.05 24.28 -23.52
N PHE A 191 48.41 24.96 -22.43
CA PHE A 191 47.55 25.95 -21.80
C PHE A 191 47.91 27.35 -22.32
N TYR A 192 46.92 28.02 -22.91
CA TYR A 192 47.03 29.40 -23.36
C TYR A 192 46.39 30.35 -22.35
N GLY A 193 47.05 31.46 -22.09
CA GLY A 193 46.59 32.45 -21.11
C GLY A 193 47.39 33.74 -21.20
N TYR A 194 47.36 34.50 -20.12
CA TYR A 194 48.12 35.73 -20.00
C TYR A 194 49.10 35.63 -18.83
N LEU A 195 50.37 35.89 -19.10
CA LEU A 195 51.38 35.97 -18.06
C LEU A 195 51.16 37.27 -17.28
N ILE A 196 51.22 37.16 -15.96
CA ILE A 196 51.22 38.29 -15.05
C ILE A 196 52.54 38.21 -14.28
N ASP A 197 53.53 38.99 -14.74
CA ASP A 197 54.85 39.14 -14.14
C ASP A 197 55.30 40.59 -13.87
N PHE A 198 54.67 41.56 -14.53
CA PHE A 198 54.85 43.00 -14.27
C PHE A 198 53.59 43.68 -13.72
N ALA A 199 53.79 44.82 -13.05
CA ALA A 199 52.71 45.57 -12.38
C ALA A 199 51.67 46.16 -13.35
N SER A 200 52.01 46.32 -14.63
CA SER A 200 51.11 46.86 -15.65
C SER A 200 50.32 45.77 -16.38
N GLU A 201 50.49 44.51 -15.99
CA GLU A 201 49.92 43.37 -16.70
C GLU A 201 48.63 42.87 -16.06
N TYR A 202 47.72 42.44 -16.92
CA TYR A 202 46.40 42.02 -16.51
C TYR A 202 45.80 41.00 -17.46
N ALA A 203 44.81 40.26 -16.96
CA ALA A 203 43.90 39.41 -17.71
C ALA A 203 42.45 39.83 -17.44
N TYR A 204 41.67 40.04 -18.50
CA TYR A 204 40.25 40.32 -18.42
C TYR A 204 39.42 39.07 -18.69
N PHE A 205 38.33 38.92 -17.94
CA PHE A 205 37.33 37.89 -18.13
C PHE A 205 35.97 38.55 -18.29
N ASN A 206 35.15 37.98 -19.17
CA ASN A 206 33.75 38.36 -19.30
C ASN A 206 32.91 37.10 -19.32
N PHE A 207 31.87 37.03 -18.49
CA PHE A 207 30.93 35.91 -18.50
C PHE A 207 29.54 36.34 -18.11
N TYR A 208 28.58 35.53 -18.56
CA TYR A 208 27.17 35.65 -18.20
C TYR A 208 26.86 34.72 -17.03
N VAL A 209 26.15 35.21 -16.03
CA VAL A 209 25.69 34.38 -14.92
C VAL A 209 24.47 33.59 -15.35
N PRO A 210 24.52 32.24 -15.31
CA PRO A 210 23.43 31.40 -15.80
C PRO A 210 22.07 31.75 -15.19
N GLN A 211 21.00 31.61 -15.97
CA GLN A 211 19.64 31.92 -15.52
C GLN A 211 19.19 31.05 -14.34
N ASP A 212 19.74 29.84 -14.23
CA ASP A 212 19.51 28.89 -13.16
C ASP A 212 20.47 29.06 -11.97
N PHE A 213 21.15 30.20 -11.89
CA PHE A 213 21.93 30.60 -10.73
C PHE A 213 21.03 30.99 -9.56
N SER A 214 21.26 30.38 -8.40
CA SER A 214 20.60 30.66 -7.13
C SER A 214 21.58 31.20 -6.10
N SER A 215 22.78 30.63 -6.02
CA SER A 215 23.83 31.10 -5.11
C SER A 215 25.24 30.78 -5.60
N LEU A 216 26.19 31.64 -5.26
CA LEU A 216 27.60 31.40 -5.50
C LEU A 216 28.14 30.41 -4.45
N THR A 217 28.68 29.29 -4.92
CA THR A 217 29.34 28.29 -4.05
C THR A 217 30.86 28.37 -4.12
N GLY A 218 31.40 29.00 -5.17
CA GLY A 218 32.80 29.43 -5.25
C GLY A 218 33.14 30.02 -6.60
N LEU A 219 34.11 30.93 -6.65
CA LEU A 219 34.72 31.47 -7.85
C LEU A 219 36.23 31.36 -7.68
N TYR A 220 36.89 30.62 -8.57
CA TYR A 220 38.32 30.32 -8.44
C TYR A 220 39.10 30.85 -9.65
N LEU A 221 40.12 31.66 -9.40
CA LEU A 221 41.15 31.96 -10.39
C LEU A 221 42.02 30.73 -10.60
N VAL A 222 42.18 30.33 -11.87
CA VAL A 222 43.01 29.18 -12.26
C VAL A 222 44.26 29.70 -12.97
N TYR A 223 45.43 29.38 -12.44
CA TYR A 223 46.71 29.85 -12.96
C TYR A 223 47.79 28.77 -12.90
N ILE A 224 48.86 28.96 -13.67
CA ILE A 224 50.07 28.12 -13.64
C ILE A 224 51.23 28.95 -13.11
N SER A 225 51.77 28.54 -11.97
CA SER A 225 52.94 29.18 -11.34
C SER A 225 54.18 28.99 -12.22
N GLN A 226 54.86 30.07 -12.60
CA GLN A 226 56.10 30.01 -13.40
C GLN A 226 57.37 30.34 -12.59
N ALA A 227 57.23 30.76 -11.34
CA ALA A 227 58.34 30.95 -10.41
C ALA A 227 57.98 30.47 -9.00
N GLU A 228 58.99 30.12 -8.21
CA GLU A 228 58.85 29.73 -6.80
C GLU A 228 58.74 30.98 -5.90
N GLN A 229 57.86 31.92 -6.26
CA GLN A 229 57.62 33.15 -5.53
C GLN A 229 56.15 33.26 -5.11
N ALA A 230 55.88 33.97 -4.03
CA ALA A 230 54.51 34.17 -3.59
C ALA A 230 53.72 34.97 -4.64
N HIS A 231 52.61 34.41 -5.09
CA HIS A 231 51.70 35.04 -6.03
C HIS A 231 50.62 35.81 -5.28
N TYR A 232 50.50 37.10 -5.58
CA TYR A 232 49.39 37.91 -5.09
C TYR A 232 48.70 38.54 -6.29
N PHE A 233 47.37 38.49 -6.27
CA PHE A 233 46.54 39.05 -7.33
C PHE A 233 45.62 40.11 -6.77
N ASP A 234 45.50 41.22 -7.49
CA ASP A 234 44.35 42.10 -7.30
C ASP A 234 43.26 41.66 -8.28
N VAL A 235 42.03 41.63 -7.78
CA VAL A 235 40.84 41.22 -8.51
C VAL A 235 39.82 42.36 -8.42
N ASP A 236 39.57 42.99 -9.56
CA ASP A 236 38.50 43.98 -9.69
C ASP A 236 37.34 43.36 -10.47
N SER A 237 36.12 43.60 -10.01
CA SER A 237 34.92 43.19 -10.73
C SER A 237 33.99 44.37 -10.98
N GLN A 238 33.28 44.28 -12.09
CA GLN A 238 32.17 45.16 -12.41
C GLN A 238 31.06 44.32 -13.03
N PHE A 239 29.84 44.47 -12.55
CA PHE A 239 28.71 43.69 -13.05
C PHE A 239 27.37 44.41 -12.92
N GLY A 240 26.44 43.97 -13.75
CA GLY A 240 25.05 44.42 -13.79
C GLY A 240 24.21 43.57 -14.75
N ALA A 241 22.90 43.63 -14.60
CA ALA A 241 21.95 42.92 -15.44
C ALA A 241 21.64 43.69 -16.74
N ASP A 242 20.89 43.07 -17.65
CA ASP A 242 20.35 43.76 -18.83
C ASP A 242 19.49 44.97 -18.42
N GLY A 243 19.79 46.13 -19.00
CA GLY A 243 19.15 47.41 -18.64
C GLY A 243 19.81 48.17 -17.47
N GLU A 244 20.82 47.61 -16.81
CA GLU A 244 21.60 48.27 -15.77
C GLU A 244 22.91 48.88 -16.32
N ALA A 245 23.53 49.79 -15.57
CA ALA A 245 24.88 50.24 -15.90
C ALA A 245 25.88 49.10 -15.66
N TYR A 246 26.91 48.98 -16.50
CA TYR A 246 27.87 47.87 -16.44
C TYR A 246 28.67 47.78 -15.12
N ASN A 247 28.63 48.83 -14.31
CA ASN A 247 29.36 48.99 -13.05
C ASN A 247 28.42 49.28 -11.86
N VAL A 248 27.12 48.93 -11.96
CA VAL A 248 26.17 49.07 -10.84
C VAL A 248 26.72 48.41 -9.59
N HIS A 249 27.32 47.22 -9.76
CA HIS A 249 28.15 46.59 -8.76
C HIS A 249 29.61 46.75 -9.15
N THR A 250 30.43 47.13 -8.18
CA THR A 250 31.89 47.23 -8.33
C THR A 250 32.53 46.75 -7.04
N ASP A 251 33.32 45.69 -7.14
CA ASP A 251 34.11 45.16 -6.02
C ASP A 251 35.59 45.15 -6.38
N ILE A 252 36.42 45.32 -5.34
CA ILE A 252 37.87 45.30 -5.45
C ILE A 252 38.41 44.45 -4.30
N GLN A 253 39.21 43.45 -4.64
CA GLN A 253 39.96 42.64 -3.69
C GLN A 253 41.44 42.78 -4.02
N ALA A 254 42.21 43.35 -3.10
CA ALA A 254 43.64 43.55 -3.30
C ALA A 254 44.46 42.44 -2.61
N ASP A 255 45.60 42.10 -3.19
CA ASP A 255 46.62 41.21 -2.64
C ASP A 255 46.06 39.86 -2.13
N LEU A 256 45.20 39.20 -2.92
CA LEU A 256 44.75 37.84 -2.63
C LEU A 256 45.92 36.86 -2.81
N PHE A 257 46.26 36.13 -1.75
CA PHE A 257 47.40 35.23 -1.70
C PHE A 257 47.11 33.88 -2.38
N GLY A 258 47.83 33.58 -3.46
CA GLY A 258 47.85 32.28 -4.11
C GLY A 258 48.63 31.25 -3.29
N ALA A 259 47.94 30.23 -2.77
CA ALA A 259 48.50 29.30 -1.77
C ALA A 259 49.53 28.30 -2.33
N SER A 260 49.74 28.24 -3.64
CA SER A 260 50.65 27.29 -4.27
C SER A 260 51.70 28.02 -5.10
N ILE A 261 52.95 27.67 -4.81
CA ILE A 261 54.19 28.30 -5.30
C ILE A 261 55.06 27.25 -6.03
N VAL A 262 54.48 26.08 -6.32
CA VAL A 262 55.21 25.01 -7.02
C VAL A 262 55.18 25.31 -8.52
N VAL A 263 56.35 25.57 -9.09
CA VAL A 263 56.48 25.88 -10.52
C VAL A 263 55.91 24.76 -11.38
N GLY A 264 55.09 25.15 -12.35
CA GLY A 264 54.45 24.26 -13.32
C GLY A 264 53.13 23.65 -12.84
N ASN A 265 52.72 23.85 -11.59
CA ASN A 265 51.42 23.36 -11.11
C ASN A 265 50.27 24.26 -11.59
N ILE A 266 49.11 23.63 -11.82
CA ILE A 266 47.83 24.33 -11.96
C ILE A 266 47.27 24.53 -10.56
N ASP A 267 47.02 25.78 -10.21
CA ASP A 267 46.58 26.19 -8.90
C ASP A 267 45.25 26.94 -8.99
N GLU A 268 44.41 26.77 -7.98
CA GLU A 268 43.13 27.48 -7.82
C GLU A 268 43.22 28.44 -6.63
N LEU A 269 42.90 29.72 -6.85
CA LEU A 269 42.78 30.74 -5.82
C LEU A 269 41.31 31.18 -5.70
N ASP A 270 40.74 31.09 -4.51
CA ASP A 270 39.38 31.59 -4.26
C ASP A 270 39.34 33.12 -4.38
N ILE A 271 38.50 33.60 -5.30
CA ILE A 271 38.25 35.02 -5.58
C ILE A 271 36.77 35.36 -5.41
N SER A 272 36.00 34.52 -4.71
CA SER A 272 34.53 34.69 -4.52
C SER A 272 34.17 36.01 -3.84
N SER A 273 35.05 36.52 -2.97
CA SER A 273 34.87 37.81 -2.30
C SER A 273 34.96 39.02 -3.24
N ALA A 274 35.38 38.83 -4.49
CA ALA A 274 35.46 39.88 -5.48
C ALA A 274 34.18 40.03 -6.31
N VAL A 275 33.10 39.28 -6.03
CA VAL A 275 31.81 39.35 -6.76
C VAL A 275 30.63 39.32 -5.79
N THR A 276 30.61 40.25 -4.84
CA THR A 276 29.57 40.31 -3.80
C THR A 276 28.27 40.89 -4.34
N GLY A 277 27.23 40.06 -4.38
CA GLY A 277 25.90 40.47 -4.88
C GLY A 277 25.61 40.06 -6.32
N ILE A 278 26.47 39.25 -6.94
CA ILE A 278 26.21 38.60 -8.23
C ILE A 278 24.86 37.85 -8.20
N ALA A 279 24.07 38.03 -9.24
CA ALA A 279 22.75 37.45 -9.41
C ALA A 279 22.61 36.76 -10.77
N ALA A 280 21.56 35.94 -10.91
CA ALA A 280 21.22 35.33 -12.19
C ALA A 280 20.99 36.39 -13.26
N ASN A 281 21.51 36.14 -14.47
CA ASN A 281 21.45 37.03 -15.63
C ASN A 281 22.36 38.27 -15.59
N ASP A 282 23.24 38.39 -14.60
CA ASP A 282 24.26 39.43 -14.60
C ASP A 282 25.30 39.18 -15.70
N PHE A 283 25.85 40.26 -16.25
CA PHE A 283 27.06 40.26 -17.04
C PHE A 283 28.22 40.70 -16.16
N VAL A 284 29.22 39.84 -16.02
CA VAL A 284 30.36 40.07 -15.13
C VAL A 284 31.62 40.31 -15.94
N GLY A 285 32.26 41.44 -15.68
CA GLY A 285 33.64 41.71 -16.05
C GLY A 285 34.56 41.51 -14.85
N LEU A 286 35.67 40.79 -15.04
CA LEU A 286 36.74 40.68 -14.04
C LEU A 286 38.05 41.17 -14.64
N ARG A 287 38.84 41.87 -13.85
CA ARG A 287 40.24 42.18 -14.10
C ARG A 287 41.10 41.48 -13.05
N ILE A 288 42.01 40.65 -13.50
CA ILE A 288 43.05 40.04 -12.66
C ILE A 288 44.36 40.74 -13.01
N GLN A 289 45.04 41.29 -12.02
CA GLN A 289 46.34 41.93 -12.20
C GLN A 289 47.29 41.53 -11.06
N ARG A 290 48.56 41.87 -11.21
CA ARG A 290 49.56 41.62 -10.18
C ARG A 290 49.26 42.46 -8.92
N GLY A 291 49.22 41.80 -7.76
CA GLY A 291 49.12 42.46 -6.47
C GLY A 291 50.38 43.22 -6.09
N THR A 292 50.22 44.33 -5.37
CA THR A 292 51.30 45.25 -4.97
C THR A 292 52.34 44.60 -4.06
N SER A 293 51.96 43.54 -3.34
CA SER A 293 52.81 42.85 -2.37
C SER A 293 53.74 41.77 -2.99
N SER A 294 53.74 41.61 -4.32
CA SER A 294 54.37 40.45 -4.96
C SER A 294 55.23 40.76 -6.17
N THR A 295 56.11 39.81 -6.49
CA THR A 295 56.69 39.56 -7.81
C THR A 295 56.00 38.33 -8.40
N CYS A 296 54.68 38.39 -8.53
CA CYS A 296 53.91 37.33 -9.18
C CYS A 296 54.55 36.98 -10.53
N GLN A 297 54.66 35.70 -10.88
CA GLN A 297 54.98 35.24 -12.22
C GLN A 297 54.09 34.02 -12.51
N ALA A 298 52.87 34.29 -12.95
CA ALA A 298 51.83 33.27 -13.10
C ALA A 298 51.11 33.42 -14.43
N LEU A 299 50.95 32.31 -15.15
CA LEU A 299 50.11 32.27 -16.35
C LEU A 299 48.66 32.08 -15.91
N VAL A 300 47.85 33.12 -16.03
CA VAL A 300 46.41 33.05 -15.76
C VAL A 300 45.71 32.39 -16.95
N ILE A 301 45.03 31.27 -16.71
CA ILE A 301 44.44 30.43 -17.77
C ILE A 301 42.90 30.40 -17.74
N GLY A 302 42.29 30.76 -16.62
CA GLY A 302 40.84 30.72 -16.49
C GLY A 302 40.30 31.20 -15.16
N VAL A 303 38.98 31.33 -15.09
CA VAL A 303 38.23 31.36 -13.83
C VAL A 303 37.21 30.23 -13.84
N ARG A 304 37.00 29.59 -12.69
CA ARG A 304 36.04 28.51 -12.49
C ARG A 304 34.93 28.99 -11.56
N LEU A 305 33.72 29.13 -12.10
CA LEU A 305 32.51 29.50 -11.38
C LEU A 305 31.78 28.23 -10.94
N ARG A 306 31.54 28.09 -9.63
CA ARG A 306 30.69 27.07 -9.03
C ARG A 306 29.44 27.72 -8.44
N TYR A 307 28.27 27.21 -8.81
CA TYR A 307 27.00 27.76 -8.34
C TYR A 307 25.94 26.68 -8.14
N SER A 308 24.90 27.02 -7.39
CA SER A 308 23.71 26.21 -7.21
C SER A 308 22.53 26.75 -7.99
#